data_AF-A0A7K1DZF8-F1
#
_entry.id   AF-A0A7K1DZF8-F1
#
_cell.length_a   1.000
_cell.length_b   1.000
_cell.length_c   1.000
_cell.angle_alpha   90.00
_cell.angle_beta   90.00
_cell.angle_gamma   90.00
#
_symmetry.space_group_name_H-M   'P 1'
#
loop_
_entity.id
_entity.type
_entity.pdbx_description
1 polymer ?
#
loop_
_entity_poly.entity_id
_entity_poly.type
_entity_poly.pdbx_seq_one_letter_code
_entity_poly.pdbx_strand_id
1 'polypeptide(L)'
;MSNAQFNRPNERYGSDLIRPGLLPGLLGSGACLAGLWASGTDWMIMVLFAVSILSAIMVFFCIQAARVQPAPATRSQPAERDRRPLVIFFGIALAVIVIVYNPISPFVLTASGTGWQLAQVAAGAVMFFAGVLVRTPAPKG
;
A
#
# COMPACT_ATOMS: atom_id res chain seq x y z
N MET A 1 6.93 18.11 -48.90
CA MET A 1 5.80 18.26 -47.95
C MET A 1 6.27 17.78 -46.60
N SER A 2 6.61 18.71 -45.72
CA SER A 2 7.19 18.44 -44.41
C SER A 2 6.05 18.05 -43.46
N ASN A 3 6.01 16.78 -43.07
CA ASN A 3 5.13 16.30 -42.01
C ASN A 3 5.63 16.94 -40.72
N ALA A 4 5.07 18.11 -40.38
CA ALA A 4 5.18 18.67 -39.05
C ALA A 4 4.60 17.63 -38.09
N GLN A 5 5.48 16.81 -37.53
CA GLN A 5 5.15 15.90 -36.46
C GLN A 5 4.48 16.74 -35.39
N PHE A 6 3.19 16.49 -35.21
CA PHE A 6 2.38 17.03 -34.14
C PHE A 6 2.95 16.47 -32.83
N ASN A 7 4.04 17.09 -32.39
CA ASN A 7 4.72 16.83 -31.15
C ASN A 7 3.72 17.18 -30.05
N ARG A 8 3.02 16.16 -29.53
CA ARG A 8 2.01 16.36 -28.51
C ARG A 8 2.75 16.81 -27.25
N PRO A 9 2.45 18.00 -26.71
CA PRO A 9 3.18 18.55 -25.56
C PRO A 9 3.12 17.67 -24.30
N ASN A 10 2.25 16.66 -24.28
CA ASN A 10 2.04 15.74 -23.17
C ASN A 10 3.13 14.67 -23.00
N GLU A 11 4.07 14.51 -23.95
CA GLU A 11 5.25 13.65 -23.78
C GLU A 11 6.40 14.33 -23.00
N ARG A 12 6.27 15.63 -22.70
CA ARG A 12 7.28 16.43 -21.99
C ARG A 12 7.10 16.46 -20.47
N TYR A 13 5.91 16.15 -19.98
CA TYR A 13 5.63 15.97 -18.55
C TYR A 13 5.57 14.47 -18.27
N GLY A 14 6.51 13.97 -17.47
CA GLY A 14 6.51 12.58 -17.03
C GLY A 14 5.14 12.23 -16.45
N SER A 15 4.64 11.03 -16.74
CA SER A 15 3.40 10.51 -16.16
C SER A 15 3.35 10.84 -14.67
N ASP A 16 2.38 11.64 -14.23
CA ASP A 16 2.28 12.01 -12.82
C ASP A 16 2.19 10.73 -11.99
N LEU A 17 3.25 10.43 -11.24
CA LEU A 17 3.25 9.30 -10.33
C LEU A 17 2.48 9.72 -9.09
N ILE A 18 1.26 9.21 -8.93
CA ILE A 18 0.44 9.44 -7.74
C ILE A 18 0.83 8.39 -6.69
N ARG A 19 0.73 8.78 -5.42
CA ARG A 19 0.89 7.88 -4.28
C ARG A 19 -0.49 7.63 -3.64
N PRO A 20 -1.38 6.87 -4.29
CA PRO A 20 -2.73 6.67 -3.77
C PRO A 20 -2.73 5.89 -2.46
N GLY A 21 -1.68 5.12 -2.19
CA GLY A 21 -1.50 4.37 -0.95
C GLY A 21 -1.14 5.23 0.28
N LEU A 22 -0.81 6.52 0.11
CA LEU A 22 -0.31 7.34 1.22
C LEU A 22 -1.37 7.55 2.31
N LEU A 23 -2.57 7.95 1.92
CA LEU A 23 -3.68 8.19 2.84
C LEU A 23 -4.09 6.91 3.60
N PRO A 24 -4.43 5.79 2.93
CA PRO A 24 -4.80 4.57 3.63
C PRO A 24 -3.63 3.98 4.44
N GLY A 25 -2.38 4.14 4.00
CA GLY A 25 -1.21 3.69 4.76
C GLY A 25 -1.01 4.48 6.05
N LEU A 26 -1.21 5.80 6.02
CA LEU A 26 -1.13 6.64 7.22
C LEU A 26 -2.28 6.37 8.19
N LEU A 27 -3.51 6.27 7.68
CA LEU A 27 -4.69 5.90 8.48
C LEU A 27 -4.53 4.51 9.09
N GLY A 28 -4.01 3.55 8.32
CA GLY A 28 -3.77 2.19 8.78
C GLY A 28 -2.72 2.14 9.89
N SER A 29 -1.63 2.89 9.73
CA SER A 29 -0.60 3.02 10.76
C SER A 29 -1.17 3.62 12.05
N GLY A 30 -1.97 4.69 11.94
CA GLY A 30 -2.67 5.30 13.08
C GLY A 30 -3.65 4.33 13.76
N ALA A 31 -4.39 3.54 12.97
CA ALA A 31 -5.30 2.53 13.49
C ALA A 31 -4.56 1.45 14.28
N CYS A 32 -3.40 0.98 13.81
CA CYS A 32 -2.58 0.02 14.55
C CYS A 32 -2.09 0.59 15.90
N LEU A 33 -1.69 1.87 15.94
CA LEU A 33 -1.31 2.53 17.19
C LEU A 33 -2.51 2.69 18.14
N ALA A 34 -3.69 3.01 17.61
CA ALA A 34 -4.93 3.02 18.39
C ALA A 34 -5.26 1.61 18.93
N GLY A 35 -4.88 0.55 18.21
CA GLY A 35 -5.02 -0.85 18.65
C GLY A 35 -4.21 -1.19 19.90
N LEU A 36 -3.06 -0.55 20.12
CA LEU A 36 -2.31 -0.70 21.36
C LEU A 36 -3.08 -0.17 22.56
N TRP A 37 -3.73 0.99 22.38
CA TRP A 37 -4.56 1.61 23.40
C TRP A 37 -5.88 0.86 23.63
N ALA A 38 -6.52 0.39 22.56
CA ALA A 38 -7.79 -0.34 22.62
C ALA A 38 -7.65 -1.80 23.11
N SER A 39 -6.43 -2.26 23.41
CA SER A 39 -6.16 -3.64 23.82
C SER A 39 -6.91 -4.01 25.10
N GLY A 40 -7.66 -5.12 25.04
CA GLY A 40 -8.50 -5.59 26.16
C GLY A 40 -9.87 -4.91 26.26
N THR A 41 -10.27 -4.09 25.27
CA THR A 41 -11.58 -3.42 25.23
C THR A 41 -12.36 -3.80 23.97
N ASP A 42 -13.68 -3.58 23.97
CA ASP A 42 -14.56 -3.82 22.81
C ASP A 42 -14.18 -2.97 21.60
N TRP A 43 -13.56 -1.80 21.82
CA TRP A 43 -13.05 -0.92 20.76
C TRP A 43 -12.00 -1.61 19.87
N MET A 44 -11.34 -2.66 20.37
CA MET A 44 -10.41 -3.46 19.58
C MET A 44 -11.08 -4.04 18.33
N ILE A 45 -12.34 -4.46 18.40
CA ILE A 45 -13.05 -5.04 17.24
C ILE A 45 -13.15 -4.01 16.11
N MET A 46 -13.47 -2.75 16.45
CA MET A 46 -13.53 -1.66 15.47
C MET A 46 -12.16 -1.37 14.86
N VAL A 47 -11.10 -1.40 15.67
CA VAL A 47 -9.72 -1.21 15.19
C VAL A 47 -9.30 -2.34 14.24
N LEU A 48 -9.59 -3.59 14.59
CA LEU A 48 -9.30 -4.77 13.76
C LEU A 48 -9.96 -4.67 12.38
N PHE A 49 -11.24 -4.31 12.34
CA PHE A 49 -11.94 -4.05 11.09
C PHE A 49 -11.31 -2.92 10.29
N ALA A 50 -11.01 -1.79 10.93
CA ALA A 50 -10.38 -0.66 10.26
C ALA A 50 -9.03 -1.04 9.64
N VAL A 51 -8.17 -1.73 10.39
CA VAL A 51 -6.86 -2.20 9.93
C VAL A 51 -7.01 -3.20 8.77
N SER A 52 -7.93 -4.17 8.88
CA SER A 52 -8.17 -5.16 7.84
C SER A 52 -8.66 -4.52 6.53
N ILE A 53 -9.63 -3.61 6.61
CA ILE A 53 -10.18 -2.92 5.43
C ILE A 53 -9.12 -2.02 4.77
N LEU A 54 -8.41 -1.21 5.56
CA LEU A 54 -7.36 -0.32 5.03
C LEU A 54 -6.24 -1.13 4.37
N SER A 55 -5.82 -2.22 4.99
CA SER A 55 -4.84 -3.13 4.40
C SER A 55 -5.34 -3.74 3.08
N ALA A 56 -6.62 -4.14 2.99
CA ALA A 56 -7.20 -4.69 1.77
C ALA A 56 -7.21 -3.67 0.62
N ILE A 57 -7.52 -2.40 0.91
CA ILE A 57 -7.43 -1.30 -0.06
C ILE A 57 -5.98 -1.15 -0.56
N MET A 58 -4.99 -1.22 0.34
CA MET A 58 -3.59 -1.14 -0.02
C MET A 58 -3.11 -2.32 -0.87
N VAL A 59 -3.61 -3.54 -0.63
CA VAL A 59 -3.37 -4.70 -1.50
C VAL A 59 -3.82 -4.40 -2.92
N PHE A 60 -5.01 -3.79 -3.09
CA PHE A 60 -5.50 -3.42 -4.42
C PHE A 60 -4.57 -2.41 -5.12
N PHE A 61 -4.04 -1.42 -4.40
CA PHE A 61 -3.04 -0.50 -4.96
C PHE A 61 -1.72 -1.19 -5.32
N CYS A 62 -1.28 -2.17 -4.54
CA CYS A 62 -0.11 -2.98 -4.88
C CYS A 62 -0.35 -3.77 -6.18
N ILE A 63 -1.54 -4.34 -6.35
CA ILE A 63 -1.91 -5.06 -7.59
C ILE A 63 -1.91 -4.09 -8.79
N GLN A 64 -2.49 -2.90 -8.65
CA GLN A 64 -2.45 -1.88 -9.70
C GLN A 64 -1.00 -1.50 -10.06
N ALA A 65 -0.15 -1.24 -9.06
CA ALA A 65 1.25 -0.90 -9.27
C ALA A 65 2.03 -2.04 -9.96
N ALA A 66 1.73 -3.30 -9.64
CA ALA A 66 2.37 -4.45 -10.27
C ALA A 66 1.92 -4.67 -11.73
N ARG A 67 0.69 -4.29 -12.07
CA ARG A 67 0.12 -4.46 -13.41
C ARG A 67 0.57 -3.41 -14.41
N VAL A 68 0.99 -2.23 -13.96
CA VAL A 68 1.45 -1.20 -14.90
C VAL A 68 2.86 -1.53 -15.39
N GLN A 69 2.99 -1.78 -16.70
CA GLN A 69 4.25 -2.10 -17.34
C GLN A 69 5.18 -0.87 -17.36
N PRO A 70 6.47 -1.04 -17.05
CA PRO A 70 7.45 0.02 -17.27
C PRO A 70 7.50 0.32 -18.77
N ALA A 71 7.37 1.60 -19.12
CA ALA A 71 7.53 2.05 -20.49
C ALA A 71 8.93 1.65 -21.03
N PRO A 72 9.06 1.36 -22.34
CA PRO A 72 10.35 0.98 -22.91
C PRO A 72 11.41 2.04 -22.60
N ALA A 73 12.58 1.57 -22.15
CA ALA A 73 13.66 2.41 -21.66
C ALA A 73 14.03 3.50 -22.66
N THR A 74 13.64 4.74 -22.36
CA THR A 74 14.06 5.91 -23.13
C THR A 74 15.43 6.34 -22.62
N ARG A 75 16.32 6.71 -23.54
CA ARG A 75 17.77 6.96 -23.35
C ARG A 75 18.15 7.97 -22.24
N SER A 76 17.18 8.65 -21.63
CA SER A 76 17.35 9.69 -20.60
C SER A 76 16.95 9.25 -19.18
N GLN A 77 16.34 8.09 -18.99
CA GLN A 77 16.02 7.60 -17.64
C GLN A 77 17.19 6.77 -17.09
N PRO A 78 17.84 7.20 -15.97
CA PRO A 78 18.79 6.35 -15.29
C PRO A 78 18.08 5.06 -14.88
N ALA A 79 18.69 3.91 -15.16
CA ALA A 79 18.12 2.57 -14.97
C ALA A 79 17.16 2.50 -13.76
N GLU A 80 15.85 2.62 -14.01
CA GLU A 80 14.85 2.55 -12.95
C GLU A 80 14.87 1.11 -12.45
N ARG A 81 15.55 0.91 -11.30
CA ARG A 81 15.65 -0.38 -10.61
C ARG A 81 14.26 -1.00 -10.56
N ASP A 82 14.13 -2.21 -11.09
CA ASP A 82 12.87 -2.95 -11.11
C ASP A 82 12.24 -2.95 -9.69
N ARG A 83 11.14 -2.21 -9.52
CA ARG A 83 10.45 -2.06 -8.24
C ARG A 83 9.38 -3.12 -8.01
N ARG A 84 9.14 -4.01 -8.98
CA ARG A 84 8.18 -5.12 -8.89
C ARG A 84 8.37 -5.99 -7.65
N PRO A 85 9.58 -6.46 -7.27
CA PRO A 85 9.73 -7.32 -6.10
C PRO A 85 9.32 -6.60 -4.81
N LEU A 86 9.55 -5.29 -4.70
CA LEU A 86 9.15 -4.50 -3.54
C LEU A 86 7.62 -4.39 -3.43
N VAL A 87 6.93 -4.14 -4.54
CA VAL A 87 5.46 -4.06 -4.57
C VAL A 87 4.83 -5.41 -4.23
N ILE A 88 5.37 -6.52 -4.76
CA ILE A 88 4.90 -7.87 -4.46
C ILE A 88 5.12 -8.20 -2.98
N PHE A 89 6.30 -7.89 -2.45
CA PHE A 89 6.62 -8.09 -1.04
C PHE A 89 5.62 -7.38 -0.12
N PHE A 90 5.38 -6.08 -0.36
CA PHE A 90 4.39 -5.34 0.43
C PHE A 90 2.97 -5.85 0.21
N GLY A 91 2.59 -6.22 -1.02
CA GLY A 91 1.28 -6.79 -1.30
C GLY A 91 1.01 -8.08 -0.52
N ILE A 92 2.00 -8.98 -0.42
CA ILE A 92 1.90 -10.20 0.38
C ILE A 92 1.80 -9.87 1.86
N ALA A 93 2.67 -8.98 2.37
CA ALA A 93 2.65 -8.59 3.78
C ALA A 93 1.30 -7.96 4.19
N LEU A 94 0.74 -7.09 3.35
CA LEU A 94 -0.57 -6.49 3.55
C LEU A 94 -1.69 -7.54 3.51
N ALA A 95 -1.63 -8.50 2.58
CA ALA A 95 -2.60 -9.60 2.52
C ALA A 95 -2.59 -10.46 3.79
N VAL A 96 -1.40 -10.72 4.34
CA VAL A 96 -1.28 -11.39 5.65
C VAL A 96 -1.95 -10.55 6.74
N ILE A 97 -1.73 -9.23 6.77
CA ILE A 97 -2.39 -8.32 7.73
C ILE A 97 -3.91 -8.39 7.57
N VAL A 98 -4.47 -8.40 6.35
CA VAL A 98 -5.92 -8.52 6.12
C VAL A 98 -6.49 -9.74 6.82
N ILE A 99 -5.83 -10.90 6.67
CA ILE A 99 -6.28 -12.17 7.23
C ILE A 99 -6.08 -12.20 8.75
N VAL A 100 -4.89 -11.82 9.21
CA VAL A 100 -4.49 -11.87 10.63
C VAL A 100 -5.27 -10.86 11.45
N TYR A 101 -5.67 -9.72 10.90
CA TYR A 101 -6.42 -8.69 11.63
C TYR A 101 -7.93 -8.76 11.38
N ASN A 102 -8.41 -9.74 10.61
CA ASN A 102 -9.84 -9.91 10.41
C ASN A 102 -10.46 -10.44 11.72
N PRO A 103 -11.41 -9.73 12.36
CA PRO A 103 -12.04 -10.20 13.59
C PRO A 103 -12.93 -11.43 13.38
N ILE A 104 -13.32 -11.74 12.15
CA ILE A 104 -13.99 -13.00 11.79
C ILE A 104 -13.00 -14.18 11.82
N SER A 105 -11.69 -13.91 11.75
CA SER A 105 -10.66 -14.94 11.85
C SER A 105 -10.54 -15.44 13.30
N PRO A 106 -10.59 -16.77 13.52
CA PRO A 106 -10.51 -17.35 14.88
C PRO A 106 -9.19 -17.06 15.59
N PHE A 107 -8.15 -16.66 14.84
CA PHE A 107 -6.83 -16.32 15.38
C PHE A 107 -6.85 -15.09 16.30
N VAL A 108 -7.64 -14.07 15.98
CA VAL A 108 -7.59 -12.78 16.70
C VAL A 108 -8.31 -12.84 18.03
N LEU A 109 -9.35 -13.66 18.13
CA LEU A 109 -10.13 -13.86 19.35
C LEU A 109 -9.34 -14.58 20.44
N THR A 110 -8.18 -15.15 20.10
CA THR A 110 -7.27 -15.83 21.03
C THR A 110 -5.91 -15.13 21.16
N ALA A 111 -5.57 -14.23 20.25
CA ALA A 111 -4.33 -13.47 20.27
C ALA A 111 -4.35 -12.40 21.38
N SER A 112 -3.49 -12.57 22.37
CA SER A 112 -3.33 -11.63 23.48
C SER A 112 -1.87 -11.53 23.93
N GLY A 113 -1.57 -10.53 24.77
CA GLY A 113 -0.23 -10.33 25.35
C GLY A 113 0.78 -9.64 24.43
N THR A 114 2.06 -9.72 24.82
CA THR A 114 3.16 -8.96 24.22
C THR A 114 3.35 -9.26 22.73
N GLY A 115 3.16 -10.51 22.30
CA GLY A 115 3.25 -10.88 20.89
C GLY A 115 2.25 -10.12 20.02
N TRP A 116 1.03 -9.92 20.52
CA TRP A 116 -0.01 -9.16 19.83
C TRP A 116 0.31 -7.66 19.74
N GLN A 117 0.86 -7.08 20.81
CA GLN A 117 1.30 -5.67 20.81
C GLN A 117 2.43 -5.44 19.81
N LEU A 118 3.39 -6.36 19.72
CA LEU A 118 4.45 -6.29 18.70
C LEU A 118 3.89 -6.42 17.29
N ALA A 119 2.88 -7.27 17.08
CA ALA A 119 2.20 -7.40 15.80
C ALA A 119 1.54 -6.07 15.37
N GLN A 120 0.93 -5.33 16.29
CA GLN A 120 0.31 -4.02 16.01
C GLN A 120 1.36 -3.03 15.50
N VAL A 121 2.50 -2.92 16.19
CA VAL A 121 3.60 -2.03 15.77
C VAL A 121 4.15 -2.44 14.41
N ALA A 122 4.38 -3.74 14.20
CA ALA A 122 4.88 -4.26 12.93
C ALA A 122 3.91 -4.00 11.77
N ALA A 123 2.61 -4.25 11.98
CA ALA A 123 1.58 -3.98 10.98
C ALA A 123 1.49 -2.48 10.65
N GLY A 124 1.56 -1.62 11.67
CA GLY A 124 1.57 -0.16 11.50
C GLY A 124 2.77 0.32 10.69
N ALA A 125 3.95 -0.26 10.91
CA ALA A 125 5.15 0.02 10.11
C ALA A 125 4.99 -0.45 8.66
N VAL A 126 4.51 -1.67 8.44
CA VAL A 126 4.26 -2.21 7.09
C VAL A 126 3.29 -1.32 6.31
N MET A 127 2.17 -0.92 6.91
CA MET A 127 1.20 -0.04 6.25
C MET A 127 1.76 1.34 5.96
N PHE A 128 2.51 1.92 6.89
CA PHE A 128 3.16 3.21 6.67
C PHE A 128 4.16 3.15 5.50
N PHE A 129 5.08 2.19 5.53
CA PHE A 129 6.09 2.05 4.48
C PHE A 129 5.49 1.68 3.13
N ALA A 130 4.50 0.79 3.11
CA ALA A 130 3.78 0.48 1.88
C ALA A 130 3.10 1.73 1.30
N GLY A 131 2.49 2.58 2.14
CA GLY A 131 1.80 3.78 1.68
C GLY A 131 2.76 4.85 1.13
N VAL A 132 3.95 4.98 1.72
CA VAL A 132 4.98 5.92 1.28
C VAL A 132 5.71 5.44 0.03
N LEU A 133 5.95 4.13 -0.09
CA LEU A 133 6.83 3.54 -1.10
C LEU A 133 6.09 3.04 -2.35
N VAL A 134 4.84 2.59 -2.24
CA VAL A 134 4.06 2.12 -3.39
C VAL A 134 3.59 3.32 -4.20
N ARG A 135 3.96 3.33 -5.49
CA ARG A 135 3.58 4.37 -6.46
C ARG A 135 2.75 3.75 -7.56
N THR A 136 1.72 4.45 -8.02
CA THR A 136 0.93 4.07 -9.19
C THR A 136 1.00 5.19 -10.22
N PRO A 137 1.12 4.88 -11.52
CA PRO A 137 1.02 5.91 -12.55
C PRO A 137 -0.41 6.45 -12.64
N ALA A 138 -0.53 7.77 -12.79
CA ALA A 138 -1.81 8.44 -12.97
C ALA A 138 -2.52 7.95 -14.25
N PRO A 139 -3.85 7.80 -14.23
CA PRO A 139 -4.63 7.66 -15.45
C PRO A 139 -4.37 8.85 -16.38
N LYS A 140 -4.13 8.57 -17.66
CA LYS A 140 -4.10 9.62 -18.70
C LYS A 140 -5.54 10.08 -18.91
N GLY A 141 -5.86 11.29 -18.43
CA GLY A 141 -7.12 11.96 -18.74
C GLY A 141 -7.22 12.36 -20.20
#